data_AF-A0A7V8SJF0-F1
#
_entry.id   AF-A0A7V8SJF0-F1
#
_cell.length_a   1.000
_cell.length_b   1.000
_cell.length_c   1.000
_cell.angle_alpha   90.00
_cell.angle_beta   90.00
_cell.angle_gamma   90.00
#
_symmetry.space_group_name_H-M   'P 1'
#
loop_
_entity.id
_entity.type
_entity.pdbx_description
1 polymer ?
#
loop_
_entity_poly.entity_id
_entity_poly.type
_entity_poly.pdbx_seq_one_letter_code
_entity_poly.pdbx_strand_id
1 'polypeptide(L)'
;MSPSKICLVQKIASNIKKLKNFYQAVQAEYPDRIITLTGHSLGGFLALYVACRQRPGATVYNAPDPCQLLADMPQERELKLINYRHVYDAMGNFAGNGTGAEVFSNRRFFLARTPFVYHGIASWRFDSNGKIER
;
A
#
# COMPACT_ATOMS: atom_id res chain seq x y z
N MET A 1 -31.43 4.68 2.25
CA MET A 1 -30.46 4.57 1.12
C MET A 1 -29.11 4.13 1.67
N SER A 2 -28.63 2.93 1.32
CA SER A 2 -27.21 2.54 1.53
C SER A 2 -26.62 2.01 0.22
N PRO A 3 -26.20 2.89 -0.72
CA PRO A 3 -25.59 2.47 -1.99
C PRO A 3 -24.05 2.53 -1.96
N SER A 4 -23.43 3.12 -0.93
CA SER A 4 -22.02 3.55 -1.02
C SER A 4 -21.01 2.43 -0.79
N LYS A 5 -21.30 1.46 0.09
CA LYS A 5 -20.34 0.38 0.44
C LYS A 5 -20.18 -0.66 -0.67
N ILE A 6 -21.28 -1.06 -1.32
CA ILE A 6 -21.25 -2.08 -2.39
C ILE A 6 -20.48 -1.57 -3.62
N CYS A 7 -20.73 -0.32 -4.04
CA CYS A 7 -20.05 0.30 -5.17
C CYS A 7 -18.53 0.45 -4.93
N LEU A 8 -18.13 0.84 -3.71
CA LEU A 8 -16.71 0.97 -3.36
C LEU A 8 -15.98 -0.39 -3.41
N VAL A 9 -16.57 -1.44 -2.83
CA VAL A 9 -16.01 -2.80 -2.85
C VAL A 9 -15.89 -3.33 -4.29
N GLN A 10 -16.91 -3.13 -5.12
CA GLN A 10 -16.86 -3.52 -6.54
C GLN A 10 -15.77 -2.77 -7.32
N LYS A 11 -15.61 -1.47 -7.07
CA LYS A 11 -14.56 -0.65 -7.69
C LYS A 11 -13.16 -1.12 -7.27
N ILE A 12 -12.97 -1.43 -5.99
CA ILE A 12 -11.73 -2.02 -5.46
C ILE A 12 -11.44 -3.37 -6.14
N ALA A 13 -12.42 -4.27 -6.19
CA ALA A 13 -12.26 -5.58 -6.83
C ALA A 13 -11.92 -5.46 -8.33
N SER A 14 -12.57 -4.53 -9.04
CA SER A 14 -12.26 -4.23 -10.44
C SER A 14 -10.83 -3.71 -10.62
N ASN A 15 -10.39 -2.79 -9.75
CA ASN A 15 -9.02 -2.27 -9.77
C ASN A 15 -7.99 -3.35 -9.45
N ILE A 16 -8.27 -4.24 -8.48
CA ILE A 16 -7.45 -5.40 -8.16
C ILE A 16 -7.29 -6.31 -9.39
N LYS A 17 -8.39 -6.63 -10.08
CA LYS A 17 -8.35 -7.46 -11.29
C LYS A 17 -7.48 -6.82 -12.38
N LYS A 18 -7.66 -5.52 -12.64
CA LYS A 18 -6.85 -4.78 -13.61
C LYS A 18 -5.38 -4.77 -13.24
N LEU A 19 -5.04 -4.50 -11.98
CA LEU A 19 -3.66 -4.46 -11.53
C LEU A 19 -2.98 -5.83 -11.59
N LYS A 20 -3.70 -6.91 -11.24
CA LYS A 20 -3.19 -8.28 -11.40
C LYS A 20 -2.87 -8.59 -12.87
N ASN A 21 -3.79 -8.29 -13.78
CA ASN A 21 -3.59 -8.51 -15.21
C ASN A 21 -2.40 -7.70 -15.74
N PHE A 22 -2.29 -6.44 -15.31
CA PHE A 22 -1.17 -5.58 -15.66
C PHE A 22 0.17 -6.15 -15.16
N TYR A 23 0.24 -6.55 -13.89
CA TYR A 23 1.43 -7.19 -13.33
C TYR A 23 1.83 -8.44 -14.12
N GLN A 24 0.87 -9.31 -14.45
CA GLN A 24 1.13 -10.52 -15.23
C GLN A 24 1.63 -10.19 -16.65
N ALA A 25 1.10 -9.15 -17.30
CA ALA A 25 1.57 -8.71 -18.60
C ALA A 25 3.02 -8.21 -18.54
N VAL A 26 3.35 -7.36 -17.55
CA VAL A 26 4.72 -6.87 -17.34
C VAL A 26 5.68 -8.02 -17.01
N GLN A 27 5.26 -8.97 -16.18
CA GLN A 27 6.07 -10.15 -15.86
C GLN A 27 6.32 -11.04 -17.08
N ALA A 28 5.34 -11.19 -17.97
CA ALA A 28 5.50 -11.93 -19.21
C ALA A 28 6.43 -11.23 -20.21
N GLU A 29 6.39 -9.89 -20.26
CA GLU A 29 7.25 -9.09 -21.12
C GLU A 29 8.70 -9.03 -20.59
N TYR A 30 8.88 -9.05 -19.27
CA TYR A 30 10.18 -8.94 -18.60
C TYR A 30 10.44 -10.11 -17.62
N PRO A 31 10.56 -11.36 -18.09
CA PRO A 31 10.60 -12.55 -17.23
C PRO A 31 11.84 -12.61 -16.32
N ASP A 32 12.97 -12.03 -16.76
CA ASP A 32 14.24 -12.07 -16.03
C ASP A 32 14.46 -10.83 -15.13
N ARG A 33 13.48 -9.94 -15.02
CA ARG A 33 13.58 -8.71 -14.23
C ARG A 33 12.92 -8.85 -12.88
N ILE A 34 13.55 -8.26 -11.86
CA ILE A 34 12.95 -8.12 -10.54
C ILE A 34 11.94 -6.98 -10.62
N ILE A 35 10.66 -7.32 -10.48
CA ILE A 35 9.57 -6.35 -10.43
C ILE A 35 9.25 -6.06 -8.96
N THR A 36 9.22 -4.78 -8.61
CA THR A 36 8.76 -4.29 -7.30
C THR A 36 7.58 -3.35 -7.48
N LEU A 37 6.72 -3.31 -6.47
CA LEU A 37 5.51 -2.49 -6.48
C LEU A 37 5.66 -1.31 -5.53
N THR A 38 5.06 -0.19 -5.90
CA THR A 38 4.97 1.00 -5.05
C THR A 38 3.64 1.70 -5.26
N GLY A 39 3.32 2.62 -4.34
CA GLY A 39 2.10 3.39 -4.40
C GLY A 39 1.81 4.12 -3.09
N HIS A 40 0.87 5.04 -3.16
CA HIS A 40 0.39 5.83 -2.05
C HIS A 40 -1.11 5.60 -1.84
N SER A 41 -1.58 5.62 -0.58
CA SER A 41 -3.01 5.54 -0.26
C SER A 41 -3.67 4.31 -0.91
N LEU A 42 -4.73 4.48 -1.70
CA LEU A 42 -5.37 3.41 -2.46
C LEU A 42 -4.42 2.71 -3.43
N GLY A 43 -3.49 3.44 -4.07
CA GLY A 43 -2.48 2.82 -4.94
C GLY A 43 -1.56 1.89 -4.16
N GLY A 44 -1.17 2.29 -2.94
CA GLY A 44 -0.39 1.47 -2.03
C GLY A 44 -1.16 0.23 -1.54
N PHE A 45 -2.45 0.37 -1.25
CA PHE A 45 -3.33 -0.75 -0.89
C PHE A 45 -3.36 -1.81 -2.00
N LEU A 46 -3.55 -1.39 -3.25
CA LEU A 46 -3.60 -2.29 -4.40
C LEU A 46 -2.23 -2.97 -4.64
N ALA A 47 -1.14 -2.21 -4.49
CA ALA A 47 0.22 -2.73 -4.58
C ALA A 47 0.50 -3.81 -3.52
N LEU A 48 0.16 -3.55 -2.25
CA LEU A 48 0.28 -4.55 -1.17
C LEU A 48 -0.56 -5.79 -1.46
N TYR A 49 -1.82 -5.62 -1.91
CA TYR A 49 -2.68 -6.76 -2.23
C TYR A 49 -2.05 -7.66 -3.32
N VAL A 50 -1.53 -7.06 -4.40
CA VAL A 50 -0.87 -7.83 -5.47
C VAL A 50 0.44 -8.44 -4.97
N ALA A 51 1.22 -7.72 -4.17
CA ALA A 51 2.44 -8.24 -3.55
C ALA A 51 2.17 -9.48 -2.69
N CYS A 52 1.11 -9.46 -1.89
CA CYS A 52 0.67 -10.60 -1.10
C CYS A 52 0.27 -11.82 -1.98
N ARG A 53 -0.39 -11.59 -3.12
CA ARG A 53 -0.94 -12.69 -3.96
C ARG A 53 0.04 -13.21 -5.00
N GLN A 54 0.87 -12.36 -5.58
CA GLN A 54 1.78 -12.66 -6.69
C GLN A 54 3.24 -12.69 -6.27
N ARG A 55 3.54 -12.28 -5.03
CA ARG A 55 4.86 -12.30 -4.39
C ARG A 55 5.95 -11.36 -4.95
N PRO A 56 5.69 -10.25 -5.68
CA PRO A 56 6.71 -9.21 -5.83
C PRO A 56 6.97 -8.50 -4.49
N GLY A 57 8.15 -7.89 -4.35
CA GLY A 57 8.40 -6.98 -3.24
C GLY A 57 7.56 -5.69 -3.37
N ALA A 58 7.20 -5.06 -2.25
CA ALA A 58 6.48 -3.80 -2.26
C ALA A 58 7.00 -2.80 -1.23
N THR A 59 7.10 -1.54 -1.64
CA THR A 59 7.37 -0.40 -0.75
C THR A 59 6.34 0.68 -1.02
N VAL A 60 5.44 0.92 -0.07
CA VAL A 60 4.29 1.82 -0.22
C VAL A 60 4.23 2.84 0.91
N TYR A 61 3.36 3.84 0.76
CA TYR A 61 3.28 4.99 1.65
C TYR A 61 1.84 5.27 2.06
N ASN A 62 1.60 5.39 3.37
CA ASN A 62 0.31 5.74 3.95
C ASN A 62 -0.83 4.87 3.40
N ALA A 63 -0.54 3.61 3.12
CA ALA A 63 -1.50 2.69 2.54
C ALA A 63 -2.34 2.05 3.65
N PRO A 64 -3.68 1.99 3.52
CA PRO A 64 -4.45 1.08 4.34
C PRO A 64 -4.04 -0.37 4.05
N ASP A 65 -4.01 -1.20 5.08
CA ASP A 65 -3.62 -2.60 4.97
C ASP A 65 -4.74 -3.44 4.31
N PRO A 66 -4.42 -4.32 3.35
CA PRO A 66 -5.41 -5.12 2.63
C PRO A 66 -5.83 -6.43 3.35
N CYS A 67 -5.45 -6.65 4.62
CA CYS A 67 -5.66 -7.89 5.36
C CYS A 67 -7.10 -8.42 5.32
N GLN A 68 -8.10 -7.53 5.30
CA GLN A 68 -9.51 -7.90 5.22
C GLN A 68 -9.87 -8.69 3.95
N LEU A 69 -9.08 -8.55 2.87
CA LEU A 69 -9.24 -9.27 1.61
C LEU A 69 -8.23 -10.43 1.45
N LEU A 70 -7.48 -10.74 2.50
CA LEU A 70 -6.38 -11.71 2.53
C LEU A 70 -6.57 -12.75 3.65
N ALA A 71 -7.79 -13.00 4.10
CA ALA A 71 -8.08 -13.94 5.19
C ALA A 71 -7.59 -15.39 4.92
N ASP A 72 -7.44 -15.76 3.65
CA ASP A 72 -6.95 -17.06 3.16
C ASP A 72 -5.45 -17.08 2.86
N MET A 73 -4.72 -16.01 3.19
CA MET A 73 -3.32 -15.90 2.85
C MET A 73 -2.46 -16.84 3.71
N PRO A 74 -1.60 -17.69 3.11
CA PRO A 74 -0.72 -18.55 3.89
C PRO A 74 0.26 -17.71 4.71
N GLN A 75 0.36 -17.99 6.02
CA GLN A 75 1.28 -17.31 6.95
C GLN A 75 2.76 -17.59 6.64
N GLU A 76 3.05 -18.65 5.89
CA GLU A 76 4.40 -19.12 5.65
C GLU A 76 4.98 -18.55 4.36
N ARG A 77 5.58 -17.35 4.44
CA ARG A 77 6.85 -16.99 3.75
C ARG A 77 7.19 -15.51 3.95
N GLU A 78 8.49 -15.25 3.95
CA GLU A 78 9.09 -13.93 4.09
C GLU A 78 8.79 -13.06 2.86
N LEU A 79 7.76 -12.22 2.97
CA LEU A 79 7.45 -11.22 1.95
C LEU A 79 8.21 -9.93 2.25
N LYS A 80 8.84 -9.36 1.22
CA LYS A 80 9.53 -8.06 1.30
C LYS A 80 8.51 -6.93 1.14
N LEU A 81 7.70 -6.70 2.16
CA LEU A 81 6.68 -5.66 2.20
C LEU A 81 7.09 -4.56 3.18
N ILE A 82 7.04 -3.31 2.73
CA ILE A 82 7.24 -2.12 3.55
C ILE A 82 6.10 -1.15 3.27
N ASN A 83 5.44 -0.67 4.32
CA ASN A 83 4.41 0.35 4.28
C ASN A 83 4.79 1.44 5.27
N TYR A 84 5.36 2.52 4.76
CA TYR A 84 5.72 3.67 5.57
C TYR A 84 4.47 4.45 5.95
N ARG A 85 4.20 4.57 7.25
CA ARG A 85 3.00 5.24 7.76
C ARG A 85 3.34 6.34 8.74
N HIS A 86 2.61 7.44 8.70
CA HIS A 86 2.64 8.40 9.79
C HIS A 86 1.70 7.95 10.91
N VAL A 87 2.16 8.04 12.17
CA VAL A 87 1.29 7.70 13.33
C VAL A 87 0.05 8.57 13.43
N TYR A 88 0.09 9.77 12.82
CA TYR A 88 -1.03 10.72 12.79
C TYR A 88 -1.89 10.61 11.52
N ASP A 89 -1.59 9.69 10.60
CA ASP A 89 -2.41 9.43 9.42
C ASP A 89 -3.61 8.54 9.76
N ALA A 90 -4.78 9.16 9.96
CA ALA A 90 -6.01 8.44 10.25
C ALA A 90 -6.47 7.51 9.10
N MET A 91 -6.18 7.84 7.84
CA MET A 91 -6.65 7.06 6.68
C MET A 91 -5.79 5.82 6.44
N GLY A 92 -4.47 5.96 6.45
CA GLY A 92 -3.54 4.84 6.28
C GLY A 92 -3.59 3.84 7.44
N ASN A 93 -3.95 4.30 8.64
CA ASN A 93 -4.00 3.47 9.85
C ASN A 93 -5.36 2.79 10.09
N PHE A 94 -6.38 3.11 9.28
CA PHE A 94 -7.75 2.64 9.51
C PHE A 94 -7.92 1.11 9.46
N ALA A 95 -7.08 0.40 8.69
CA ALA A 95 -7.23 -1.04 8.42
C ALA A 95 -6.23 -1.94 9.20
N GLY A 96 -5.49 -1.39 10.16
CA GLY A 96 -4.51 -2.15 10.96
C GLY A 96 -3.23 -2.54 10.19
N ASN A 97 -2.59 -3.63 10.59
CA ASN A 97 -1.29 -4.11 10.07
C ASN A 97 -1.28 -5.65 9.87
N GLY A 98 -2.30 -6.20 9.21
CA GLY A 98 -2.42 -7.66 9.03
C GLY A 98 -1.49 -8.25 7.96
N THR A 99 -0.74 -7.41 7.22
CA THR A 99 0.36 -7.87 6.35
C THR A 99 1.74 -7.82 7.03
N GLY A 100 1.86 -7.16 8.19
CA GLY A 100 3.14 -6.93 8.86
C GLY A 100 4.06 -5.93 8.17
N ALA A 101 3.60 -5.23 7.12
CA ALA A 101 4.42 -4.34 6.30
C ALA A 101 4.76 -3.00 6.98
N GLU A 102 4.08 -2.65 8.06
CA GLU A 102 4.14 -1.31 8.67
C GLU A 102 5.53 -0.90 9.19
N VAL A 103 5.93 0.33 8.84
CA VAL A 103 7.04 1.04 9.46
C VAL A 103 6.58 2.47 9.78
N PHE A 104 6.45 2.80 11.06
CA PHE A 104 5.96 4.11 11.48
C PHE A 104 7.01 5.21 11.45
N SER A 105 6.56 6.42 11.09
CA SER A 105 7.27 7.67 11.29
C SER A 105 6.51 8.56 12.29
N ASN A 106 7.23 8.98 13.34
CA ASN A 106 6.75 9.92 14.36
C ASN A 106 7.04 11.38 14.02
N ARG A 107 7.52 11.68 12.80
CA ARG A 107 7.80 13.05 12.39
C ARG A 107 6.52 13.88 12.46
N ARG A 108 6.52 14.87 13.37
CA ARG A 108 5.46 15.87 13.49
C ARG A 108 5.73 17.01 12.53
N PHE A 109 4.72 17.38 11.75
CA PHE A 109 4.76 18.62 10.99
C PHE A 109 4.13 19.71 11.87
N PHE A 110 4.94 20.68 12.28
CA PHE A 110 4.51 21.77 13.18
C PHE A 110 3.32 22.58 12.62
N LEU A 111 3.14 22.57 11.30
CA LEU A 111 2.04 23.22 10.58
C LEU A 111 0.90 22.27 10.17
N ALA A 112 0.98 20.97 10.48
CA ALA A 112 -0.09 20.03 10.16
C ALA A 112 -1.30 20.27 11.05
N ARG A 113 -2.25 21.03 10.51
CA ARG A 113 -3.51 21.38 11.17
C ARG A 113 -4.58 20.28 11.06
N THR A 114 -4.38 19.26 10.22
CA THR A 114 -5.36 18.19 10.01
C THR A 114 -4.68 16.82 9.77
N PRO A 115 -5.36 15.70 10.11
CA PRO A 115 -4.87 14.34 9.81
C PRO A 115 -4.60 14.07 8.31
N PHE A 116 -5.29 14.79 7.41
CA PHE A 116 -5.09 14.68 5.96
C PHE A 116 -3.69 15.13 5.51
N VAL A 117 -3.06 16.04 6.25
CA VAL A 117 -1.68 16.49 5.95
C VAL A 117 -0.69 15.35 6.13
N TYR A 118 -0.88 14.53 7.19
CA TYR A 118 -0.05 13.35 7.43
C TYR A 118 -0.31 12.22 6.43
N HIS A 119 -1.49 12.18 5.83
CA HIS A 119 -1.79 11.22 4.78
C HIS A 119 -1.09 11.55 3.45
N GLY A 120 -0.98 12.82 3.08
CA GLY A 120 -0.43 13.21 1.78
C GLY A 120 1.00 12.71 1.56
N ILE A 121 1.32 12.27 0.33
CA ILE A 121 2.67 11.78 0.00
C ILE A 121 3.76 12.83 0.22
N ALA A 122 3.40 14.13 0.14
CA ALA A 122 4.29 15.26 0.39
C ALA A 122 4.74 15.40 1.85
N SER A 123 4.15 14.62 2.78
CA SER A 123 4.66 14.50 4.15
C SER A 123 5.98 13.72 4.19
N TRP A 124 6.26 12.90 3.19
CA TRP A 124 7.52 12.17 3.09
C TRP A 124 8.57 13.01 2.37
N ARG A 125 9.79 13.03 2.91
CA ARG A 125 10.97 13.55 2.22
C ARG A 125 11.79 12.39 1.69
N PHE A 126 12.16 12.49 0.43
CA PHE A 126 12.93 11.48 -0.27
C PHE A 126 14.30 12.04 -0.61
N ASP A 127 15.34 11.23 -0.40
CA ASP A 127 16.67 11.53 -0.89
C ASP A 127 16.74 11.35 -2.42
N SER A 128 17.89 11.69 -3.01
CA SER A 128 18.12 11.54 -4.46
C SER A 128 18.04 10.10 -4.97
N ASN A 129 18.07 9.10 -4.07
CA ASN A 129 17.93 7.68 -4.38
C ASN A 129 16.50 7.18 -4.14
N GLY A 130 15.56 8.08 -3.79
CA GLY A 130 14.16 7.75 -3.51
C GLY A 130 13.93 7.09 -2.15
N LYS A 131 14.89 7.12 -1.23
CA LYS A 131 14.72 6.62 0.15
C LYS A 131 14.15 7.69 1.05
N ILE A 132 13.37 7.30 2.05
CA ILE A 132 12.88 8.25 3.06
C ILE A 132 14.05 8.79 3.88
N GLU A 133 14.14 10.11 3.94
CA GLU A 133 14.97 10.83 4.92
C GLU A 133 14.34 10.66 6.30
N ARG A 134 14.96 9.84 7.15
CA ARG A 134 14.50 9.56 8.52
C ARG A 134 14.81 10.74 9.45
#